data_AF-A0A484QBL5-F1
#
_entry.id   AF-A0A484QBL5-F1
#
_cell.length_a   1.000
_cell.length_b   1.000
_cell.length_c   1.000
_cell.angle_alpha   90.00
_cell.angle_beta   90.00
_cell.angle_gamma   90.00
#
_symmetry.space_group_name_H-M   'P 1'
#
loop_
_entity.id
_entity.type
_entity.pdbx_description
1 polymer ?
#
loop_
_entity_poly.entity_id
_entity_poly.type
_entity_poly.pdbx_seq_one_letter_code
_entity_poly.pdbx_strand_id
1 'polypeptide(L)'
;MAPMKRLKLKRLLAISTSQELAGQYQFENGLNLITGNDNSIGKSTLARLPYWTLGCDFLWSPEWRALDVKSLLEFSVDDIPVIATRYRNEVRLKIGSDEWKIFPKITGEYSQVFADMVEFVGRLPNKNNPHIQETPPPAYYFSAFYVDQKRGWGDAWNSFNGLAQYSNWKPRIIRSHAGYYSPEFFELDAEIAQKKFEVEERNKRAAEFSRAAAVLEGFMPAIELSATDADLDAALSEINVTLSNLRLQENDILSKLHEKREELMFASVQRKIAEAAMKDLGDDYRFAVENIPTDTLVCPLCGTLHDNSLINRAELLQDQADAATQYEVFGQQMEAAQLAIQSQEKKLSNIRDLLQDLDKRFRKLSRNSSVKNILSGLATHTVQRRAIEINTATQVESRAKQKEIRQLRAAQKDEIDLEKWNEIDAEFQAELSRLCGLLRIQLSVDVSDKNPTDFNHITESGGAADGSRLHLAYHLALYHTIQKHSNEVVSPLTFDTPNQQDQSALNYEVIHKAISQYAINGTQLILCATRSSALTPYEKIAHVINLDEKKVLSSGNYSEISSRFSQIFDQS
;
A
#
# COMPACT_ATOMS: atom_id res chain seq x y z
N MET A 1 8.09 -39.84 -11.21
CA MET A 1 7.46 -38.58 -10.75
C MET A 1 7.73 -38.44 -9.26
N ALA A 2 8.21 -37.29 -8.80
CA ALA A 2 8.26 -37.00 -7.37
C ALA A 2 6.82 -37.06 -6.78
N PRO A 3 6.63 -37.50 -5.53
CA PRO A 3 5.32 -37.49 -4.91
C PRO A 3 4.79 -36.05 -4.86
N MET A 4 3.53 -35.91 -5.25
CA MET A 4 2.88 -34.61 -5.37
C MET A 4 2.54 -34.05 -3.97
N LYS A 5 2.95 -32.81 -3.70
CA LYS A 5 2.71 -32.13 -2.42
C LYS A 5 1.23 -31.79 -2.24
N ARG A 6 0.73 -31.92 -1.00
CA ARG A 6 -0.70 -31.75 -0.68
C ARG A 6 -0.92 -30.86 0.53
N LEU A 7 -1.96 -30.05 0.47
CA LEU A 7 -2.56 -29.41 1.63
C LEU A 7 -3.69 -30.34 2.13
N LYS A 8 -3.67 -30.67 3.43
CA LYS A 8 -4.67 -31.55 4.06
C LYS A 8 -5.26 -30.87 5.28
N LEU A 9 -6.56 -30.61 5.28
CA LEU A 9 -7.28 -30.08 6.44
C LEU A 9 -7.41 -31.19 7.48
N LYS A 10 -7.21 -30.85 8.76
CA LYS A 10 -7.27 -31.82 9.87
C LYS A 10 -8.38 -31.47 10.84
N ARG A 11 -8.43 -30.21 11.29
CA ARG A 11 -9.41 -29.78 12.29
C ARG A 11 -9.70 -28.30 12.18
N LEU A 12 -10.98 -27.96 12.27
CA LEU A 12 -11.48 -26.58 12.34
C LEU A 12 -12.13 -26.36 13.70
N LEU A 13 -11.78 -25.24 14.33
CA LEU A 13 -12.49 -24.69 15.48
C LEU A 13 -13.02 -23.30 15.14
N ALA A 14 -14.23 -23.00 15.60
CA ALA A 14 -14.83 -21.67 15.47
C ALA A 14 -15.52 -21.29 16.78
N ILE A 15 -15.43 -20.01 17.15
CA ILE A 15 -15.95 -19.50 18.42
C ILE A 15 -16.57 -18.11 18.24
N SER A 16 -17.69 -17.89 18.92
CA SER A 16 -18.30 -16.59 19.16
C SER A 16 -18.18 -16.28 20.64
N THR A 17 -17.25 -15.40 21.00
CA THR A 17 -17.02 -15.03 22.42
C THR A 17 -18.21 -14.26 22.99
N SER A 18 -18.87 -13.42 22.19
CA SER A 18 -20.00 -12.60 22.63
C SER A 18 -21.27 -13.39 22.92
N GLN A 19 -21.43 -14.57 22.28
CA GLN A 19 -22.61 -15.41 22.45
C GLN A 19 -22.31 -16.75 23.17
N GLU A 20 -21.07 -16.95 23.61
CA GLU A 20 -20.62 -18.19 24.25
C GLU A 20 -20.91 -19.47 23.44
N LEU A 21 -20.71 -19.38 22.11
CA LEU A 21 -20.93 -20.50 21.19
C LEU A 21 -19.61 -20.96 20.58
N ALA A 22 -19.43 -22.27 20.43
CA ALA A 22 -18.27 -22.85 19.75
C ALA A 22 -18.63 -24.10 18.95
N GLY A 23 -17.79 -24.42 17.97
CA GLY A 23 -17.89 -25.63 17.15
C GLY A 23 -16.50 -26.19 16.86
N GLN A 24 -16.39 -27.51 16.81
CA GLN A 24 -15.19 -28.24 16.42
C GLN A 24 -15.54 -29.31 15.41
N TYR A 25 -14.76 -29.38 14.34
CA TYR A 25 -14.98 -30.29 13.21
C TYR A 25 -13.66 -30.90 12.76
N GLN A 26 -13.64 -32.21 12.55
CA GLN A 26 -12.47 -32.94 12.06
C GLN A 26 -12.66 -33.25 10.58
N PHE A 27 -11.55 -33.34 9.87
CA PHE A 27 -11.49 -33.75 8.47
C PHE A 27 -10.49 -34.89 8.33
N GLU A 28 -10.82 -35.89 7.52
CA GLU A 28 -9.98 -37.06 7.27
C GLU A 28 -9.43 -37.05 5.84
N ASN A 29 -8.44 -37.90 5.56
CA ASN A 29 -7.99 -38.13 4.18
C ASN A 29 -9.10 -38.79 3.35
N GLY A 30 -9.11 -38.56 2.04
CA GLY A 30 -10.14 -39.09 1.15
C GLY A 30 -11.43 -38.28 1.21
N LEU A 31 -12.57 -38.97 1.27
CA LEU A 31 -13.89 -38.36 1.16
C LEU A 31 -14.39 -37.84 2.51
N ASN A 32 -14.82 -36.59 2.54
CA ASN A 32 -15.48 -35.96 3.67
C ASN A 32 -16.87 -35.49 3.23
N LEU A 33 -17.88 -35.73 4.06
CA LEU A 33 -19.26 -35.38 3.78
C LEU A 33 -19.82 -34.49 4.90
N ILE A 34 -20.10 -33.23 4.59
CA ILE A 34 -20.85 -32.33 5.46
C ILE A 34 -22.34 -32.48 5.11
N THR A 35 -23.11 -33.07 6.02
CA THR A 35 -24.52 -33.42 5.77
C THR A 35 -25.44 -33.08 6.93
N GLY A 36 -26.74 -33.15 6.68
CA GLY A 36 -27.79 -33.13 7.68
C GLY A 36 -29.18 -33.22 7.03
N ASN A 37 -30.21 -33.27 7.88
CA ASN A 37 -31.57 -33.61 7.45
C ASN A 37 -32.33 -32.43 6.81
N ASP A 38 -31.87 -31.20 7.02
CA ASP A 38 -32.54 -29.99 6.50
C ASP A 38 -31.56 -29.08 5.75
N ASN A 39 -32.12 -28.28 4.85
CA ASN A 39 -31.46 -27.13 4.28
C ASN A 39 -31.26 -26.06 5.37
N SER A 40 -30.31 -25.14 5.18
CA SER A 40 -30.12 -23.99 6.09
C SER A 40 -29.61 -24.28 7.52
N ILE A 41 -29.18 -25.50 7.84
CA ILE A 41 -28.52 -25.84 9.12
C ILE A 41 -27.03 -25.40 9.20
N GLY A 42 -26.53 -24.70 8.17
CA GLY A 42 -25.16 -24.16 8.16
C GLY A 42 -24.10 -25.03 7.48
N LYS A 43 -24.49 -25.99 6.63
CA LYS A 43 -23.55 -26.82 5.83
C LYS A 43 -22.55 -25.97 5.03
N SER A 44 -23.04 -25.04 4.23
CA SER A 44 -22.21 -24.10 3.45
C SER A 44 -21.36 -23.20 4.34
N THR A 45 -21.88 -22.79 5.49
CA THR A 45 -21.10 -22.01 6.46
C THR A 45 -19.89 -22.80 6.96
N LEU A 46 -20.08 -24.08 7.32
CA LEU A 46 -19.00 -24.95 7.73
C LEU A 46 -17.99 -25.19 6.60
N ALA A 47 -18.46 -25.38 5.37
CA ALA A 47 -17.59 -25.57 4.19
C ALA A 47 -16.71 -24.36 3.88
N ARG A 48 -17.23 -23.15 4.12
CA ARG A 48 -16.52 -21.87 3.88
C ARG A 48 -15.48 -21.58 4.95
N LEU A 49 -15.68 -22.02 6.18
CA LEU A 49 -14.84 -21.63 7.32
C LEU A 49 -13.35 -21.96 7.18
N PRO A 50 -12.91 -23.12 6.67
CA PRO A 50 -11.50 -23.40 6.44
C PRO A 50 -10.86 -22.36 5.51
N TYR A 51 -11.49 -22.12 4.35
CA TYR A 51 -11.02 -21.15 3.37
C TYR A 51 -11.07 -19.71 3.89
N TRP A 52 -12.10 -19.38 4.67
CA TRP A 52 -12.19 -18.08 5.34
C TRP A 52 -11.02 -17.90 6.31
N THR A 53 -10.73 -18.91 7.13
CA THR A 53 -9.60 -18.88 8.06
C THR A 53 -8.27 -18.62 7.35
N LEU A 54 -8.12 -19.14 6.13
CA LEU A 54 -6.93 -18.96 5.29
C LEU A 54 -6.92 -17.68 4.45
N GLY A 55 -7.89 -16.77 4.63
CA GLY A 55 -7.89 -15.45 3.99
C GLY A 55 -8.79 -15.32 2.77
N CYS A 56 -9.66 -16.29 2.47
CA CYS A 56 -10.72 -16.09 1.48
C CYS A 56 -11.89 -15.31 2.07
N ASP A 57 -12.60 -14.53 1.25
CA ASP A 57 -13.80 -13.84 1.69
C ASP A 57 -15.06 -14.36 0.99
N PHE A 58 -16.16 -14.38 1.74
CA PHE A 58 -17.46 -14.87 1.30
C PHE A 58 -18.57 -13.86 1.61
N LEU A 59 -19.72 -14.04 0.96
CA LEU A 59 -20.93 -13.32 1.32
C LEU A 59 -21.63 -14.03 2.48
N TRP A 60 -21.30 -13.62 3.70
CA TRP A 60 -21.93 -14.11 4.93
C TRP A 60 -23.33 -13.53 5.12
N SER A 61 -24.25 -14.30 5.72
CA SER A 61 -25.55 -13.79 6.12
C SER A 61 -25.42 -12.79 7.29
N PRO A 62 -26.37 -11.86 7.47
CA PRO A 62 -26.34 -10.92 8.59
C PRO A 62 -26.26 -11.62 9.96
N GLU A 63 -26.97 -12.74 10.12
CA GLU A 63 -27.00 -13.52 11.35
C GLU A 63 -25.61 -14.11 11.66
N TRP A 64 -24.91 -14.60 10.64
CA TRP A 64 -23.55 -15.11 10.81
C TRP A 64 -22.56 -14.00 11.18
N ARG A 65 -22.68 -12.82 10.56
CA ARG A 65 -21.81 -11.67 10.89
C ARG A 65 -22.00 -11.19 12.33
N ALA A 66 -23.24 -11.25 12.84
CA ALA A 66 -23.56 -10.85 14.22
C ALA A 66 -22.92 -11.75 15.28
N LEU A 67 -22.44 -12.95 14.91
CA LEU A 67 -21.72 -13.85 15.82
C LEU A 67 -20.27 -13.41 16.08
N ASP A 68 -19.70 -12.47 15.31
CA ASP A 68 -18.31 -11.99 15.43
C ASP A 68 -17.29 -13.14 15.63
N VAL A 69 -17.35 -14.13 14.72
CA VAL A 69 -16.65 -15.40 14.86
C VAL A 69 -15.12 -15.24 14.73
N LYS A 70 -14.39 -15.91 15.61
CA LYS A 70 -12.95 -16.23 15.46
C LYS A 70 -12.83 -17.69 15.01
N SER A 71 -11.87 -17.99 14.13
CA SER A 71 -11.61 -19.36 13.69
C SER A 71 -10.15 -19.77 13.85
N LEU A 72 -9.94 -21.07 14.02
CA LEU A 72 -8.65 -21.73 14.06
C LEU A 72 -8.72 -22.97 13.18
N LEU A 73 -7.77 -23.10 12.27
CA LEU A 73 -7.64 -24.23 11.36
C LEU A 73 -6.29 -24.90 11.56
N GLU A 74 -6.32 -26.19 11.86
CA GLU A 74 -5.19 -27.11 11.78
C GLU A 74 -5.22 -27.83 10.44
N PHE A 75 -4.10 -27.77 9.75
CA PHE A 75 -3.89 -28.45 8.48
C PHE A 75 -2.43 -28.89 8.36
N SER A 76 -2.06 -29.49 7.25
CA SER A 76 -0.67 -29.71 6.92
C SER A 76 -0.41 -29.44 5.45
N VAL A 77 0.79 -28.99 5.14
CA VAL A 77 1.30 -28.82 3.78
C VAL A 77 2.51 -29.73 3.64
N ASP A 78 2.43 -30.70 2.73
CA ASP A 78 3.46 -31.73 2.54
C ASP A 78 3.86 -32.40 3.87
N ASP A 79 2.82 -32.76 4.65
CA ASP A 79 2.89 -33.34 6.00
C ASP A 79 3.53 -32.45 7.10
N ILE A 80 4.00 -31.25 6.77
CA ILE A 80 4.40 -30.22 7.75
C ILE A 80 3.12 -29.65 8.41
N PRO A 81 2.97 -29.72 9.74
CA PRO A 81 1.77 -29.22 10.42
C PRO A 81 1.72 -27.69 10.38
N VAL A 82 0.54 -27.13 10.11
CA VAL A 82 0.31 -25.68 10.07
C VAL A 82 -0.95 -25.35 10.87
N ILE A 83 -0.89 -24.27 11.64
CA ILE A 83 -2.04 -23.72 12.36
C ILE A 83 -2.25 -22.29 11.87
N ALA A 84 -3.45 -22.00 11.39
CA ALA A 84 -3.89 -20.65 11.04
C ALA A 84 -5.04 -20.22 11.94
N THR A 85 -5.07 -18.96 12.36
CA THR A 85 -6.25 -18.35 12.98
C THR A 85 -6.67 -17.11 12.23
N ARG A 86 -7.97 -16.82 12.23
CA ARG A 86 -8.48 -15.57 11.68
C ARG A 86 -9.47 -14.90 12.63
N TYR A 87 -9.29 -13.59 12.78
CA TYR A 87 -10.29 -12.69 13.33
C TYR A 87 -10.39 -11.45 12.45
N ARG A 88 -11.56 -11.26 11.82
CA ARG A 88 -11.79 -10.19 10.84
C ARG A 88 -10.75 -10.24 9.70
N ASN A 89 -9.82 -9.28 9.63
CA ASN A 89 -8.77 -9.23 8.62
C ASN A 89 -7.41 -9.69 9.15
N GLU A 90 -7.29 -9.89 10.47
CA GLU A 90 -6.06 -10.39 11.07
C GLU A 90 -5.97 -11.90 10.88
N VAL A 91 -4.85 -12.35 10.35
CA VAL A 91 -4.50 -13.77 10.24
C VAL A 91 -3.23 -14.02 11.05
N ARG A 92 -3.22 -15.10 11.82
CA ARG A 92 -2.01 -15.59 12.50
C ARG A 92 -1.66 -16.95 11.94
N LEU A 93 -0.38 -17.19 11.68
CA LEU A 93 0.10 -18.43 11.08
C LEU A 93 1.27 -18.99 11.90
N LYS A 94 1.25 -20.29 12.12
CA LYS A 94 2.34 -21.06 12.72
C LYS A 94 2.62 -22.28 11.86
N ILE A 95 3.82 -22.35 11.27
CA ILE A 95 4.26 -23.41 10.37
C ILE A 95 5.25 -24.30 11.13
N GLY A 96 4.99 -25.60 11.25
CA GLY A 96 5.85 -26.53 11.97
C GLY A 96 6.08 -26.11 13.43
N SER A 97 7.35 -25.95 13.78
CA SER A 97 7.81 -25.51 15.10
C SER A 97 8.05 -24.00 15.20
N ASP A 98 7.75 -23.23 14.15
CA ASP A 98 8.02 -21.78 14.12
C ASP A 98 7.20 -21.01 15.16
N GLU A 99 7.62 -19.78 15.42
CA GLU A 99 6.82 -18.81 16.18
C GLU A 99 5.61 -18.32 15.38
N TRP A 100 4.61 -17.78 16.09
CA TRP A 100 3.44 -17.19 15.46
C TRP A 100 3.83 -15.95 14.66
N LYS A 101 3.45 -15.92 13.39
CA LYS A 101 3.49 -14.71 12.55
C LYS A 101 2.10 -14.09 12.53
N ILE A 102 2.01 -12.79 12.77
CA ILE A 102 0.75 -12.03 12.83
C ILE A 102 0.69 -11.08 11.64
N PHE A 103 -0.38 -11.18 10.86
CA PHE A 103 -0.62 -10.35 9.70
C PHE A 103 -1.90 -9.54 9.90
N PRO A 104 -1.84 -8.19 9.91
CA PRO A 104 -3.00 -7.34 10.17
C PRO A 104 -3.98 -7.28 8.99
N LYS A 105 -3.58 -7.76 7.82
CA LYS A 105 -4.36 -7.80 6.59
C LYS A 105 -4.00 -9.02 5.76
N ILE A 106 -4.92 -9.41 4.88
CA ILE A 106 -4.80 -10.59 4.01
C ILE A 106 -3.92 -10.33 2.77
N THR A 107 -3.76 -9.07 2.37
CA THR A 107 -2.95 -8.70 1.20
C THR A 107 -1.49 -8.44 1.56
N GLY A 108 -0.60 -8.46 0.56
CA GLY A 108 0.82 -8.12 0.73
C GLY A 108 1.60 -9.26 1.36
N GLU A 109 2.17 -9.06 2.55
CA GLU A 109 3.06 -10.02 3.19
C GLU A 109 2.38 -11.38 3.45
N TYR A 110 1.13 -11.39 3.93
CA TYR A 110 0.40 -12.63 4.13
C TYR A 110 0.17 -13.38 2.81
N SER A 111 -0.19 -12.68 1.73
CA SER A 111 -0.32 -13.29 0.40
C SER A 111 0.98 -13.96 -0.04
N GLN A 112 2.12 -13.31 0.19
CA GLN A 112 3.43 -13.86 -0.17
C GLN A 112 3.77 -15.11 0.66
N VAL A 113 3.65 -15.02 1.99
CA VAL A 113 3.94 -16.15 2.89
C VAL A 113 3.02 -17.34 2.59
N PHE A 114 1.73 -17.08 2.33
CA PHE A 114 0.80 -18.14 1.94
C PHE A 114 1.18 -18.75 0.60
N ALA A 115 1.45 -17.93 -0.43
CA ALA A 115 1.82 -18.41 -1.76
C ALA A 115 3.11 -19.23 -1.73
N ASP A 116 4.13 -18.81 -0.99
CA ASP A 116 5.37 -19.55 -0.81
C ASP A 116 5.11 -20.90 -0.12
N MET A 117 4.27 -20.92 0.91
CA MET A 117 3.89 -22.14 1.62
C MET A 117 3.21 -23.15 0.71
N VAL A 118 2.35 -22.70 -0.23
CA VAL A 118 1.64 -23.59 -1.17
C VAL A 118 2.31 -23.68 -2.55
N GLU A 119 3.51 -23.11 -2.72
CA GLU A 119 4.24 -23.06 -3.99
C GLU A 119 3.41 -22.47 -5.16
N PHE A 120 2.54 -21.51 -4.84
CA PHE A 120 1.67 -20.85 -5.81
C PHE A 120 2.42 -19.70 -6.51
N VAL A 121 2.76 -19.92 -7.78
CA VAL A 121 3.57 -18.97 -8.57
C VAL A 121 2.76 -17.84 -9.23
N GLY A 122 1.44 -17.91 -9.19
CA GLY A 122 0.57 -16.99 -9.91
C GLY A 122 0.74 -15.54 -9.46
N ARG A 123 1.27 -14.68 -10.33
CA ARG A 123 1.32 -13.22 -10.12
C ARG A 123 0.36 -12.48 -11.04
N LEU A 124 -0.15 -11.34 -10.57
CA LEU A 124 -1.11 -10.51 -11.33
C LEU A 124 -0.66 -9.05 -11.34
N PRO A 125 -0.89 -8.32 -12.46
CA PRO A 125 -0.56 -6.91 -12.54
C PRO A 125 -1.53 -6.12 -11.65
N ASN A 126 -1.02 -5.20 -10.83
CA ASN A 126 -1.84 -4.29 -10.06
C ASN A 126 -2.73 -3.46 -11.00
N LYS A 127 -4.01 -3.33 -10.66
CA LYS A 127 -5.02 -2.65 -11.49
C LYS A 127 -4.74 -1.15 -11.69
N ASN A 128 -4.15 -0.49 -10.70
CA ASN A 128 -3.82 0.94 -10.74
C ASN A 128 -2.42 1.19 -11.32
N ASN A 129 -1.52 0.22 -11.19
CA ASN A 129 -0.18 0.29 -11.76
C ASN A 129 0.22 -1.08 -12.35
N PRO A 130 -0.01 -1.31 -13.66
CA PRO A 130 0.23 -2.61 -14.28
C PRO A 130 1.71 -3.02 -14.31
N HIS A 131 2.62 -2.13 -13.90
CA HIS A 131 4.03 -2.43 -13.76
C HIS A 131 4.39 -3.15 -12.46
N ILE A 132 3.49 -3.14 -11.48
CA ILE A 132 3.68 -3.86 -10.23
C ILE A 132 3.01 -5.22 -10.39
N GLN A 133 3.82 -6.28 -10.45
CA GLN A 133 3.31 -7.65 -10.35
C GLN A 133 3.15 -8.00 -8.87
N GLU A 134 1.94 -8.36 -8.47
CA GLU A 134 1.61 -8.70 -7.09
C GLU A 134 1.29 -10.19 -6.96
N THR A 135 1.67 -10.75 -5.82
CA THR A 135 1.17 -12.04 -5.35
C THR A 135 -0.26 -11.84 -4.84
N PRO A 136 -1.27 -12.44 -5.48
CA PRO A 136 -2.65 -12.21 -5.14
C PRO A 136 -3.03 -12.92 -3.82
N PRO A 137 -4.11 -12.48 -3.14
CA PRO A 137 -4.61 -13.14 -1.94
C PRO A 137 -4.95 -14.63 -2.11
N PRO A 138 -5.03 -15.42 -1.02
CA PRO A 138 -5.33 -16.85 -1.08
C PRO A 138 -6.61 -17.23 -1.83
N ALA A 139 -7.58 -16.32 -1.93
CA ALA A 139 -8.80 -16.50 -2.72
C ALA A 139 -8.53 -16.87 -4.19
N TYR A 140 -7.43 -16.38 -4.77
CA TYR A 140 -7.06 -16.70 -6.16
C TYR A 140 -6.51 -18.12 -6.26
N TYR A 141 -5.69 -18.57 -5.31
CA TYR A 141 -5.23 -19.95 -5.26
C TYR A 141 -6.40 -20.93 -5.03
N PHE A 142 -7.26 -20.65 -4.05
CA PHE A 142 -8.38 -21.54 -3.73
C PHE A 142 -9.50 -21.54 -4.78
N SER A 143 -9.47 -20.65 -5.78
CA SER A 143 -10.51 -20.57 -6.81
C SER A 143 -10.55 -21.79 -7.72
N ALA A 144 -9.46 -22.54 -7.82
CA ALA A 144 -9.42 -23.85 -8.48
C ALA A 144 -9.98 -25.01 -7.63
N PHE A 145 -10.11 -24.81 -6.30
CA PHE A 145 -10.32 -25.89 -5.34
C PHE A 145 -11.62 -25.76 -4.52
N TYR A 146 -12.40 -24.70 -4.71
CA TYR A 146 -13.65 -24.47 -4.00
C TYR A 146 -14.75 -23.93 -4.92
N VAL A 147 -15.89 -24.63 -4.94
CA VAL A 147 -17.09 -24.20 -5.68
C VAL A 147 -18.19 -23.84 -4.68
N ASP A 148 -18.55 -22.55 -4.63
CA ASP A 148 -19.61 -22.03 -3.75
C ASP A 148 -21.03 -22.38 -4.26
N GLN A 149 -21.94 -22.71 -3.34
CA GLN A 149 -23.33 -23.05 -3.68
C GLN A 149 -24.05 -21.96 -4.48
N LYS A 150 -23.88 -20.67 -4.14
CA LYS A 150 -24.66 -19.58 -4.74
C LYS A 150 -24.00 -18.97 -5.96
N ARG A 151 -22.67 -18.85 -5.93
CA ARG A 151 -21.93 -18.12 -6.98
C ARG A 151 -21.15 -19.04 -7.91
N GLY A 152 -20.56 -20.11 -7.37
CA GLY A 152 -19.62 -20.96 -8.10
C GLY A 152 -20.28 -21.77 -9.23
N TRP A 153 -21.51 -22.24 -9.02
CA TRP A 153 -22.24 -23.04 -10.02
C TRP A 153 -22.89 -22.23 -11.14
N GLY A 154 -23.01 -20.90 -10.99
CA GLY A 154 -23.59 -20.01 -12.00
C GLY A 154 -22.55 -19.19 -12.77
N ASP A 155 -21.38 -18.93 -12.17
CA ASP A 155 -20.26 -18.26 -12.81
C ASP A 155 -18.96 -18.92 -12.29
N ALA A 156 -18.32 -19.70 -13.15
CA ALA A 156 -17.11 -20.42 -12.78
C ALA A 156 -16.02 -19.44 -12.34
N TRP A 157 -15.23 -19.85 -11.34
CA TRP A 157 -14.19 -19.01 -10.72
C TRP A 157 -14.71 -17.80 -9.93
N ASN A 158 -15.99 -17.75 -9.56
CA ASN A 158 -16.61 -16.63 -8.81
C ASN A 158 -17.07 -17.02 -7.38
N SER A 159 -16.45 -18.04 -6.78
CA SER A 159 -16.82 -18.54 -5.45
C SER A 159 -16.53 -17.56 -4.30
N PHE A 160 -15.59 -16.63 -4.47
CA PHE A 160 -15.13 -15.71 -3.42
C PHE A 160 -15.49 -14.25 -3.70
N ASN A 161 -15.56 -13.44 -2.65
CA ASN A 161 -15.61 -11.98 -2.73
C ASN A 161 -14.22 -11.39 -3.01
N GLY A 162 -14.18 -10.16 -3.52
CA GLY A 162 -12.93 -9.42 -3.72
C GLY A 162 -12.13 -9.77 -4.98
N LEU A 163 -12.58 -10.74 -5.79
CA LEU A 163 -11.86 -11.18 -7.00
C LEU A 163 -11.73 -10.10 -8.10
N ALA A 164 -12.49 -9.00 -8.01
CA ALA A 164 -12.41 -7.85 -8.91
C ALA A 164 -11.22 -6.90 -8.62
N GLN A 165 -10.39 -7.23 -7.63
CA GLN A 165 -9.14 -6.50 -7.31
C GLN A 165 -8.19 -6.46 -8.52
N TYR A 166 -8.12 -7.56 -9.28
CA TYR A 166 -7.34 -7.66 -10.51
C TYR A 166 -8.23 -7.75 -11.74
N SER A 167 -7.79 -7.17 -12.85
CA SER A 167 -8.51 -7.23 -14.13
C SER A 167 -8.08 -8.47 -14.93
N ASN A 168 -9.04 -9.14 -15.57
CA ASN A 168 -8.81 -10.30 -16.47
C ASN A 168 -7.83 -11.35 -15.91
N TRP A 169 -7.97 -11.68 -14.61
CA TRP A 169 -7.02 -12.56 -13.92
C TRP A 169 -7.21 -14.04 -14.26
N LYS A 170 -8.43 -14.46 -14.62
CA LYS A 170 -8.81 -15.88 -14.77
C LYS A 170 -7.85 -16.64 -15.70
N PRO A 171 -7.57 -16.22 -16.96
CA PRO A 171 -6.69 -17.00 -17.84
C PRO A 171 -5.27 -17.19 -17.29
N ARG A 172 -4.73 -16.17 -16.60
CA ARG A 172 -3.37 -16.21 -16.05
C ARG A 172 -3.28 -17.14 -14.84
N ILE A 173 -4.27 -17.09 -13.95
CA ILE A 173 -4.33 -17.94 -12.75
C ILE A 173 -4.66 -19.39 -13.12
N ILE A 174 -5.59 -19.62 -14.05
CA ILE A 174 -5.90 -20.95 -14.58
C ILE A 174 -4.64 -21.61 -15.15
N ARG A 175 -3.88 -20.88 -15.98
CA ARG A 175 -2.63 -21.40 -16.56
C ARG A 175 -1.56 -21.69 -15.52
N SER A 176 -1.50 -20.88 -14.46
CA SER A 176 -0.63 -21.14 -13.31
C SER A 176 -0.99 -22.48 -12.66
N HIS A 177 -2.26 -22.66 -12.30
CA HIS A 177 -2.75 -23.89 -11.65
C HIS A 177 -2.51 -25.13 -12.52
N ALA A 178 -2.87 -25.07 -13.80
CA ALA A 178 -2.76 -26.20 -14.72
C ALA A 178 -1.31 -26.50 -15.18
N GLY A 179 -0.31 -25.73 -14.72
CA GLY A 179 1.11 -26.01 -14.97
C GLY A 179 1.64 -25.55 -16.33
N TYR A 180 0.94 -24.63 -17.01
CA TYR A 180 1.40 -24.06 -18.28
C TYR A 180 2.64 -23.19 -18.12
N TYR A 181 2.71 -22.43 -17.03
CA TYR A 181 3.81 -21.51 -16.77
C TYR A 181 4.76 -22.07 -15.72
N SER A 182 6.07 -21.91 -15.95
CA SER A 182 7.11 -22.13 -14.95
C SER A 182 7.10 -21.00 -13.90
N PRO A 183 7.66 -21.22 -12.69
CA PRO A 183 7.98 -20.14 -11.76
C PRO A 183 8.79 -19.01 -12.44
N GLU A 184 9.78 -19.38 -13.23
CA GLU A 184 10.70 -18.49 -13.95
C GLU A 184 9.95 -17.57 -14.93
N PHE A 185 8.89 -18.05 -15.59
CA PHE A 185 8.03 -17.22 -16.44
C PHE A 185 7.46 -16.00 -15.69
N PHE A 186 7.03 -16.19 -14.42
CA PHE A 186 6.46 -15.11 -13.60
C PHE A 186 7.54 -14.17 -13.05
N GLU A 187 8.75 -14.67 -12.79
CA GLU A 187 9.90 -13.84 -12.41
C GLU A 187 10.31 -12.91 -13.55
N LEU A 188 10.44 -13.47 -14.77
CA LEU A 188 10.73 -12.69 -15.98
C LEU A 188 9.63 -11.65 -16.25
N ASP A 189 8.36 -12.00 -16.05
CA ASP A 189 7.26 -11.05 -16.22
C ASP A 189 7.35 -9.87 -15.24
N ALA A 190 7.70 -10.15 -13.98
CA ALA A 190 7.91 -9.12 -12.97
C ALA A 190 9.09 -8.22 -13.31
N GLU A 191 10.21 -8.77 -13.78
CA GLU A 191 11.37 -7.99 -14.20
C GLU A 191 11.06 -7.12 -15.43
N ILE A 192 10.34 -7.66 -16.42
CA ILE A 192 9.88 -6.91 -17.59
C ILE A 192 8.99 -5.73 -17.16
N ALA A 193 8.05 -5.97 -16.23
CA ALA A 193 7.13 -4.95 -15.74
C ALA A 193 7.89 -3.82 -15.02
N GLN A 194 8.83 -4.18 -14.15
CA GLN A 194 9.70 -3.24 -13.42
C GLN A 194 10.56 -2.40 -14.37
N LYS A 195 11.24 -3.02 -15.34
CA LYS A 195 12.06 -2.25 -16.31
C LYS A 195 11.22 -1.30 -17.16
N LYS A 196 9.98 -1.69 -17.52
CA LYS A 196 9.05 -0.78 -18.21
C LYS A 196 8.67 0.43 -17.36
N PHE A 197 8.42 0.22 -16.07
CA PHE A 197 8.14 1.33 -15.14
C PHE A 197 9.31 2.31 -15.08
N GLU A 198 10.53 1.80 -14.97
CA GLU A 198 11.72 2.62 -14.91
C GLU A 198 11.96 3.45 -16.19
N VAL A 199 11.57 2.90 -17.34
CA VAL A 199 11.58 3.63 -18.62
C VAL A 199 10.50 4.72 -18.63
N GLU A 200 9.29 4.40 -18.18
CA GLU A 200 8.18 5.37 -18.14
C GLU A 200 8.46 6.53 -17.18
N GLU A 201 8.92 6.25 -15.96
CA GLU A 201 9.28 7.26 -14.96
C GLU A 201 10.37 8.21 -15.46
N ARG A 202 11.41 7.66 -16.11
CA ARG A 202 12.46 8.48 -16.72
C ARG A 202 11.90 9.37 -17.83
N ASN A 203 11.08 8.80 -18.73
CA ASN A 203 10.47 9.55 -19.81
C ASN A 203 9.55 10.67 -19.28
N LYS A 204 8.80 10.42 -18.21
CA LYS A 204 7.97 11.43 -17.54
C LYS A 204 8.80 12.60 -17.01
N ARG A 205 9.89 12.30 -16.28
CA ARG A 205 10.82 13.33 -15.79
C ARG A 205 11.44 14.12 -16.93
N ALA A 206 11.88 13.46 -17.99
CA ALA A 206 12.44 14.12 -19.17
C ALA A 206 11.40 15.04 -19.87
N ALA A 207 10.14 14.60 -19.95
CA ALA A 207 9.04 15.41 -20.47
C ALA A 207 8.72 16.61 -19.57
N GLU A 208 8.84 16.50 -18.25
CA GLU A 208 8.71 17.63 -17.32
C GLU A 208 9.79 18.69 -17.55
N PHE A 209 11.06 18.27 -17.65
CA PHE A 209 12.16 19.19 -18.00
C PHE A 209 11.97 19.85 -19.36
N SER A 210 11.49 19.10 -20.35
CA SER A 210 11.18 19.63 -21.69
C SER A 210 10.07 20.67 -21.66
N ARG A 211 9.00 20.42 -20.89
CA ARG A 211 7.91 21.39 -20.70
C ARG A 211 8.40 22.65 -20.00
N ALA A 212 9.24 22.52 -18.97
CA ALA A 212 9.83 23.67 -18.30
C ALA A 212 10.70 24.51 -19.26
N ALA A 213 11.51 23.86 -20.10
CA ALA A 213 12.31 24.54 -21.12
C ALA A 213 11.45 25.27 -22.17
N ALA A 214 10.38 24.63 -22.67
CA ALA A 214 9.47 25.22 -23.66
C ALA A 214 8.69 26.43 -23.10
N VAL A 215 8.27 26.36 -21.83
CA VAL A 215 7.62 27.50 -21.17
C VAL A 215 8.58 28.70 -21.10
N LEU A 216 9.85 28.46 -20.73
CA LEU A 216 10.87 29.51 -20.66
C LEU A 216 11.23 30.10 -22.03
N GLU A 217 11.17 29.30 -23.09
CA GLU A 217 11.34 29.74 -24.48
C GLU A 217 10.26 30.77 -24.87
N GLY A 218 9.01 30.56 -24.45
CA GLY A 218 7.91 31.51 -24.68
C GLY A 218 8.08 32.87 -24.00
N PHE A 219 8.97 32.97 -23.00
CA PHE A 219 9.32 34.22 -22.32
C PHE A 219 10.60 34.88 -22.85
N MET A 220 11.18 34.37 -23.95
CA MET A 220 12.42 34.92 -24.52
C MET A 220 12.21 36.34 -25.09
N PRO A 221 12.99 37.34 -24.65
CA PRO A 221 13.22 38.53 -25.45
C PRO A 221 14.05 38.12 -26.67
N ALA A 222 13.75 38.67 -27.85
CA ALA A 222 14.57 38.49 -29.05
C ALA A 222 15.95 39.15 -28.82
N ILE A 223 16.93 38.39 -28.34
CA ILE A 223 18.32 38.84 -28.22
C ILE A 223 19.12 38.09 -29.28
N GLU A 224 19.43 38.76 -30.39
CA GLU A 224 20.47 38.31 -31.32
C GLU A 224 21.84 38.64 -30.71
N LEU A 225 22.51 37.64 -30.15
CA LEU A 225 23.89 37.78 -29.67
C LEU A 225 24.84 37.60 -30.85
N SER A 226 25.58 38.66 -31.19
CA SER A 226 26.54 38.72 -32.31
C SER A 226 27.98 38.51 -31.84
N ALA A 227 28.24 37.42 -31.12
CA ALA A 227 29.59 37.05 -30.68
C ALA A 227 29.77 35.54 -30.69
N THR A 228 30.98 35.07 -30.98
CA THR A 228 31.37 33.66 -30.95
C THR A 228 31.30 33.06 -29.53
N ASP A 229 30.82 31.82 -29.42
CA ASP A 229 30.40 31.16 -28.18
C ASP A 229 31.43 31.19 -27.02
N ALA A 230 32.73 31.11 -27.28
CA ALA A 230 33.76 30.98 -26.24
C ALA A 230 34.11 32.27 -25.49
N ASP A 231 34.17 33.42 -26.19
CA ASP A 231 34.49 34.71 -25.58
C ASP A 231 33.30 35.26 -24.79
N LEU A 232 32.09 34.90 -25.22
CA LEU A 232 30.85 35.18 -24.52
C LEU A 232 30.82 34.40 -23.20
N ASP A 233 31.09 33.09 -23.19
CA ASP A 233 31.09 32.27 -21.97
C ASP A 233 32.08 32.75 -20.90
N ALA A 234 33.28 33.20 -21.30
CA ALA A 234 34.30 33.70 -20.38
C ALA A 234 33.87 35.03 -19.72
N ALA A 235 33.42 35.99 -20.51
CA ALA A 235 32.91 37.27 -20.02
C ALA A 235 31.67 37.08 -19.13
N LEU A 236 30.82 36.10 -19.44
CA LEU A 236 29.61 35.76 -18.68
C LEU A 236 29.91 35.11 -17.32
N SER A 237 30.94 34.27 -17.23
CA SER A 237 31.37 33.69 -15.95
C SER A 237 31.84 34.78 -14.97
N GLU A 238 32.61 35.73 -15.47
CA GLU A 238 33.11 36.87 -14.67
C GLU A 238 31.97 37.76 -14.16
N ILE A 239 30.94 38.02 -14.99
CA ILE A 239 29.74 38.76 -14.59
C ILE A 239 28.99 38.05 -13.47
N ASN A 240 28.74 36.75 -13.62
CA ASN A 240 27.96 35.99 -12.65
C ASN A 240 28.64 35.98 -11.28
N VAL A 241 29.95 35.77 -11.24
CA VAL A 241 30.73 35.82 -9.98
C VAL A 241 30.67 37.22 -9.38
N THR A 242 30.90 38.25 -10.19
CA THR A 242 30.94 39.64 -9.71
C THR A 242 29.57 40.11 -9.19
N LEU A 243 28.50 39.85 -9.94
CA LEU A 243 27.14 40.25 -9.56
C LEU A 243 26.65 39.48 -8.32
N SER A 244 26.92 38.18 -8.25
CA SER A 244 26.56 37.36 -7.09
C SER A 244 27.24 37.88 -5.82
N ASN A 245 28.54 38.17 -5.89
CA ASN A 245 29.28 38.72 -4.77
C ASN A 245 28.76 40.08 -4.32
N LEU A 246 28.45 40.99 -5.26
CA LEU A 246 27.89 42.31 -4.92
C LEU A 246 26.51 42.20 -4.26
N ARG A 247 25.66 41.25 -4.68
CA ARG A 247 24.34 41.01 -4.08
C ARG A 247 24.42 40.37 -2.69
N LEU A 248 25.36 39.45 -2.47
CA LEU A 248 25.62 38.91 -1.13
C LEU A 248 26.08 39.99 -0.16
N GLN A 249 26.99 40.87 -0.61
CA GLN A 249 27.44 42.01 0.19
C GLN A 249 26.32 43.03 0.44
N GLU A 250 25.45 43.29 -0.54
CA GLU A 250 24.28 44.16 -0.35
C GLU A 250 23.34 43.62 0.74
N ASN A 251 23.02 42.33 0.69
CA ASN A 251 22.15 41.68 1.68
C ASN A 251 22.75 41.70 3.09
N ASP A 252 24.05 41.43 3.23
CA ASP A 252 24.75 41.50 4.53
C ASP A 252 24.70 42.91 5.13
N ILE A 253 24.91 43.95 4.30
CA ILE A 253 24.81 45.35 4.75
C ILE A 253 23.38 45.71 5.15
N LEU A 254 22.37 45.26 4.40
CA LEU A 254 20.96 45.51 4.73
C LEU A 254 20.55 44.84 6.04
N SER A 255 21.01 43.61 6.30
CA SER A 255 20.81 42.92 7.59
C SER A 255 21.41 43.73 8.75
N LYS A 256 22.68 44.13 8.61
CA LYS A 256 23.38 44.94 9.62
C LYS A 256 22.70 46.30 9.84
N LEU A 257 22.18 46.93 8.79
CA LEU A 257 21.41 48.16 8.91
C LEU A 257 20.11 47.96 9.70
N HIS A 258 19.43 46.84 9.49
CA HIS A 258 18.22 46.52 10.23
C HIS A 258 18.52 46.34 11.72
N GLU A 259 19.51 45.50 12.05
CA GLU A 259 19.97 45.26 13.43
C GLU A 259 20.33 46.57 14.15
N LYS A 260 21.12 47.45 13.52
CA LYS A 260 21.51 48.74 14.12
C LYS A 260 20.36 49.72 14.28
N ARG A 261 19.35 49.67 13.41
CA ARG A 261 18.13 50.49 13.56
C ARG A 261 17.25 49.99 14.71
N GLU A 262 17.20 48.69 14.94
CA GLU A 262 16.53 48.11 16.11
C GLU A 262 17.24 48.50 17.41
N GLU A 263 18.57 48.39 17.47
CA GLU A 263 19.38 48.83 18.61
C GLU A 263 19.13 50.31 18.94
N LEU A 264 19.12 51.18 17.91
CA LEU A 264 18.83 52.61 18.06
C LEU A 264 17.42 52.84 18.61
N MET A 265 16.42 52.13 18.10
CA MET A 265 15.03 52.26 18.55
C MET A 265 14.90 51.80 20.02
N PHE A 266 15.48 50.66 20.37
CA PHE A 266 15.48 50.14 21.73
C PHE A 266 16.11 51.12 22.72
N ALA A 267 17.34 51.57 22.44
CA ALA A 267 18.05 52.52 23.30
C ALA A 267 17.29 53.85 23.44
N SER A 268 16.65 54.33 22.36
CA SER A 268 15.81 55.53 22.38
C SER A 268 14.60 55.42 23.31
N VAL A 269 13.89 54.28 23.27
CA VAL A 269 12.75 54.03 24.17
C VAL A 269 13.22 53.93 25.62
N GLN A 270 14.28 53.15 25.88
CA GLN A 270 14.80 52.96 27.23
C GLN A 270 15.33 54.27 27.83
N ARG A 271 16.00 55.11 27.03
CA ARG A 271 16.45 56.44 27.46
C ARG A 271 15.28 57.32 27.90
N LYS A 272 14.16 57.30 27.16
CA LYS A 272 12.94 58.05 27.54
C LYS A 272 12.31 57.54 28.84
N ILE A 273 12.33 56.23 29.07
CA ILE A 273 11.83 55.63 30.32
C ILE A 273 12.73 56.07 31.48
N ALA A 274 14.05 55.98 31.32
CA ALA A 274 15.01 56.44 32.31
C ALA A 274 14.85 57.94 32.62
N GLU A 275 14.66 58.78 31.59
CA GLU A 275 14.40 60.21 31.75
C GLU A 275 13.13 60.50 32.54
N ALA A 276 12.04 59.78 32.27
CA ALA A 276 10.80 59.91 33.01
C ALA A 276 10.97 59.46 34.47
N ALA A 277 11.60 58.30 34.70
CA ALA A 277 11.86 57.77 36.03
C ALA A 277 12.74 58.73 36.87
N MET A 278 13.79 59.31 36.27
CA MET A 278 14.63 60.31 36.94
C MET A 278 13.81 61.52 37.40
N LYS A 279 12.87 61.97 36.56
CA LYS A 279 12.03 63.12 36.88
C LYS A 279 11.05 62.77 37.99
N ASP A 280 10.33 61.66 37.85
CA ASP A 280 9.30 61.23 38.79
C ASP A 280 9.91 60.94 40.18
N LEU A 281 11.01 60.19 40.25
CA LEU A 281 11.72 59.93 41.51
C LEU A 281 12.24 61.21 42.17
N GLY A 282 12.68 62.18 41.38
CA GLY A 282 13.09 63.49 41.87
C GLY A 282 11.95 64.30 42.47
N ASP A 283 10.79 64.27 41.82
CA ASP A 283 9.59 64.95 42.28
C ASP A 283 8.99 64.22 43.51
N ASP A 284 9.04 62.89 43.56
CA ASP A 284 8.63 62.07 44.70
C ASP A 284 9.52 62.33 45.92
N TYR A 285 10.85 62.37 45.74
CA TYR A 285 11.77 62.72 46.82
C TYR A 285 11.49 64.12 47.36
N ARG A 286 11.31 65.11 46.47
CA ARG A 286 11.00 66.49 46.86
C ARG A 286 9.68 66.55 47.64
N PHE A 287 8.65 65.86 47.17
CA PHE A 287 7.37 65.79 47.86
C PHE A 287 7.51 65.15 49.25
N ALA A 288 8.21 64.01 49.33
CA ALA A 288 8.45 63.27 50.56
C ALA A 288 9.20 64.10 51.62
N VAL A 289 10.12 64.96 51.21
CA VAL A 289 10.89 65.84 52.10
C VAL A 289 10.14 67.12 52.48
N GLU A 290 9.60 67.84 51.49
CA GLU A 290 9.08 69.19 51.70
C GLU A 290 7.65 69.22 52.24
N ASN A 291 6.85 68.19 51.93
CA ASN A 291 5.41 68.20 52.22
C ASN A 291 5.02 67.25 53.36
N ILE A 292 5.89 66.31 53.73
CA ILE A 292 5.60 65.29 54.75
C ILE A 292 6.56 65.45 55.95
N PRO A 293 6.11 66.12 57.03
CA PRO A 293 6.97 66.43 58.17
C PRO A 293 7.29 65.22 59.06
N THR A 294 6.61 64.09 58.85
CA THR A 294 6.76 62.86 59.64
C THR A 294 7.43 61.74 58.84
N ASP A 295 8.03 60.78 59.55
CA ASP A 295 8.62 59.56 58.96
C ASP A 295 7.57 58.54 58.48
N THR A 296 6.31 58.95 58.38
CA THR A 296 5.21 58.11 57.90
C THR A 296 4.34 58.93 56.97
N LEU A 297 4.12 58.41 55.76
CA LEU A 297 3.20 58.95 54.76
C LEU A 297 1.91 58.14 54.79
N VAL A 298 0.77 58.80 55.00
CA VAL A 298 -0.54 58.14 54.93
C VAL A 298 -1.07 58.26 53.51
N CYS A 299 -1.32 57.13 52.84
CA CYS A 299 -1.94 57.12 51.52
C CYS A 299 -3.37 57.69 51.62
N PRO A 300 -3.69 58.80 50.92
CA PRO A 300 -5.00 59.43 51.02
C PRO A 300 -6.13 58.60 50.38
N LEU A 301 -5.79 57.61 49.55
CA LEU A 301 -6.77 56.77 48.85
C LEU A 301 -7.22 55.56 49.66
N CYS A 302 -6.29 54.89 50.36
CA CYS A 302 -6.57 53.64 51.06
C CYS A 302 -6.21 53.65 52.55
N GLY A 303 -5.61 54.73 53.05
CA GLY A 303 -5.20 54.86 54.46
C GLY A 303 -3.96 54.05 54.84
N THR A 304 -3.27 53.40 53.89
CA THR A 304 -2.04 52.65 54.17
C THR A 304 -0.94 53.59 54.65
N LEU A 305 -0.22 53.19 55.68
CA LEU A 305 0.94 53.90 56.22
C LEU A 305 2.20 53.42 55.49
N HIS A 306 2.81 54.31 54.71
CA HIS A 306 4.08 54.09 54.05
C HIS A 306 5.21 54.64 54.90
N ASP A 307 6.34 53.93 54.93
CA ASP A 307 7.56 54.44 55.55
C ASP A 307 8.07 55.65 54.77
N ASN A 308 8.27 56.77 55.46
CA ASN A 308 8.85 57.97 54.91
C ASN A 308 10.09 58.39 55.72
N SER A 309 10.75 57.41 56.34
CA SER A 309 12.02 57.60 57.04
C SER A 309 13.11 58.13 56.13
N LEU A 310 14.16 58.69 56.74
CA LEU A 310 15.33 59.19 56.02
C LEU A 310 15.98 58.12 55.13
N ILE A 311 15.91 56.85 55.52
CA ILE A 311 16.45 55.73 54.74
C ILE A 311 15.65 55.57 53.44
N ASN A 312 14.32 55.48 53.52
CA ASN A 312 13.48 55.31 52.33
C ASN A 312 13.53 56.54 51.39
N ARG A 313 13.69 57.74 51.94
CA ARG A 313 13.93 58.95 51.13
C ARG A 313 15.30 58.91 50.43
N ALA A 314 16.34 58.39 51.10
CA ALA A 314 17.65 58.22 50.49
C ALA A 314 17.64 57.15 49.38
N GLU A 315 16.82 56.10 49.52
CA GLU A 315 16.59 55.10 48.47
C GLU A 315 15.99 55.75 47.21
N LEU A 316 15.02 56.67 47.33
CA LEU A 316 14.49 57.42 46.17
C LEU A 316 15.57 58.23 45.43
N LEU A 317 16.50 58.86 46.18
CA LEU A 317 17.64 59.57 45.57
C LEU A 317 18.63 58.61 44.89
N GLN A 318 18.85 57.44 45.50
CA GLN A 318 19.71 56.42 44.92
C GLN A 318 19.10 55.87 43.62
N ASP A 319 17.82 55.54 43.63
CA ASP A 319 17.08 55.11 42.44
C ASP A 319 17.10 56.19 41.34
N GLN A 320 16.98 57.47 41.72
CA GLN A 320 17.10 58.59 40.79
C GLN A 320 18.50 58.65 40.15
N ALA A 321 19.55 58.45 40.94
CA ALA A 321 20.94 58.44 40.45
C ALA A 321 21.21 57.23 39.55
N ASP A 322 20.62 56.07 39.85
CA ASP A 322 20.70 54.88 39.02
C ASP A 322 19.98 55.09 37.68
N ALA A 323 18.78 55.71 37.70
CA ALA A 323 18.06 56.11 36.49
C ALA A 323 18.86 57.13 35.65
N ALA A 324 19.57 58.07 36.29
CA ALA A 324 20.47 59.01 35.62
C ALA A 324 21.63 58.31 34.92
N THR A 325 22.21 57.31 35.58
CA THR A 325 23.27 56.49 34.99
C THR A 325 22.75 55.72 33.77
N GLN A 326 21.55 55.13 33.86
CA GLN A 326 20.92 54.44 32.73
C GLN A 326 20.64 55.38 31.55
N TYR A 327 20.16 56.60 31.82
CA TYR A 327 19.93 57.62 30.80
C TYR A 327 21.20 57.91 29.97
N GLU A 328 22.34 58.07 30.63
CA GLU A 328 23.63 58.32 29.96
C GLU A 328 24.12 57.09 29.19
N VAL A 329 24.02 55.89 29.76
CA VAL A 329 24.39 54.63 29.08
C VAL A 329 23.59 54.45 27.79
N PHE A 330 22.26 54.64 27.83
CA PHE A 330 21.44 54.53 26.62
C PHE A 330 21.73 55.67 25.62
N GLY A 331 22.17 56.84 26.09
CA GLY A 331 22.67 57.92 25.23
C GLY A 331 23.87 57.51 24.39
N GLN A 332 24.88 56.93 25.05
CA GLN A 332 26.09 56.45 24.39
C GLN A 332 25.77 55.32 23.40
N GLN A 333 24.85 54.41 23.76
CA GLN A 333 24.40 53.34 22.86
C GLN A 333 23.70 53.90 21.61
N MET A 334 22.85 54.91 21.75
CA MET A 334 22.22 55.58 20.61
C MET A 334 23.25 56.21 19.68
N GLU A 335 24.24 56.93 20.22
CA GLU A 335 25.29 57.58 19.42
C GLU A 335 26.12 56.55 18.65
N ALA A 336 26.52 55.46 19.32
CA ALA A 336 27.25 54.36 18.69
C ALA A 336 26.43 53.68 17.57
N ALA A 337 25.14 53.43 17.80
CA ALA A 337 24.24 52.85 16.78
C ALA A 337 24.08 53.80 15.58
N GLN A 338 23.95 55.11 15.82
CA GLN A 338 23.82 56.13 14.78
C GLN A 338 25.08 56.18 13.88
N LEU A 339 26.27 56.17 14.48
CA LEU A 339 27.54 56.15 13.74
C LEU A 339 27.68 54.85 12.91
N ALA A 340 27.26 53.72 13.47
CA ALA A 340 27.26 52.44 12.76
C ALA A 340 26.32 52.45 11.56
N ILE A 341 25.10 53.00 11.69
CA ILE A 341 24.14 53.17 10.59
C ILE A 341 24.75 54.00 9.46
N GLN A 342 25.32 55.17 9.77
CA GLN A 342 25.95 56.04 8.77
C GLN A 342 27.09 55.34 8.01
N SER A 343 27.89 54.53 8.72
CA SER A 343 28.96 53.73 8.11
C SER A 343 28.42 52.69 7.12
N GLN A 344 27.35 51.98 7.50
CA GLN A 344 26.72 50.99 6.63
C GLN A 344 26.00 51.61 5.43
N GLU A 345 25.35 52.78 5.59
CA GLU A 345 24.73 53.51 4.48
C GLU A 345 25.76 53.96 3.42
N LYS A 346 26.95 54.39 3.85
CA LYS A 346 28.06 54.68 2.93
C LYS A 346 28.50 53.44 2.15
N LYS A 347 28.63 52.28 2.81
CA LYS A 347 28.97 51.01 2.15
C LYS A 347 27.90 50.58 1.15
N LEU A 348 26.62 50.74 1.51
CA LEU A 348 25.49 50.44 0.63
C LEU A 348 25.51 51.31 -0.64
N SER A 349 25.81 52.60 -0.50
CA SER A 349 25.96 53.52 -1.63
C SER A 349 27.05 53.04 -2.59
N ASN A 350 28.22 52.67 -2.06
CA ASN A 350 29.33 52.18 -2.88
C ASN A 350 28.96 50.92 -3.67
N ILE A 351 28.22 49.96 -3.07
CA ILE A 351 27.75 48.77 -3.80
C ILE A 351 26.77 49.13 -4.91
N ARG A 352 25.87 50.08 -4.66
CA ARG A 352 24.92 50.54 -5.68
C ARG A 352 25.63 51.22 -6.85
N ASP A 353 26.68 51.98 -6.60
CA ASP A 353 27.51 52.60 -7.63
C ASP A 353 28.25 51.54 -8.47
N LEU A 354 28.80 50.51 -7.81
CA LEU A 354 29.44 49.37 -8.48
C LEU A 354 28.47 48.58 -9.37
N LEU A 355 27.24 48.35 -8.90
CA LEU A 355 26.18 47.71 -9.69
C LEU A 355 25.78 48.56 -10.91
N GLN A 356 25.75 49.89 -10.76
CA GLN A 356 25.43 50.79 -11.86
C GLN A 356 26.56 50.85 -12.91
N ASP A 357 27.82 50.83 -12.48
CA ASP A 357 28.97 50.76 -13.38
C ASP A 357 28.98 49.43 -14.17
N LEU A 358 28.67 48.32 -13.50
CA LEU A 358 28.53 47.02 -14.14
C LEU A 358 27.42 47.05 -15.21
N ASP A 359 26.23 47.59 -14.93
CA ASP A 359 25.16 47.74 -15.93
C ASP A 359 25.58 48.64 -17.12
N LYS A 360 26.34 49.72 -16.88
CA LYS A 360 26.87 50.60 -17.94
C LYS A 360 27.89 49.90 -18.83
N ARG A 361 28.81 49.11 -18.26
CA ARG A 361 29.80 48.34 -19.03
C ARG A 361 29.13 47.34 -19.97
N PHE A 362 28.07 46.67 -19.53
CA PHE A 362 27.39 45.64 -20.32
C PHE A 362 26.39 46.17 -21.35
N ARG A 363 25.78 47.33 -21.12
CA ARG A 363 25.01 48.04 -22.16
C ARG A 363 25.84 48.44 -23.38
N LYS A 364 27.16 48.58 -23.23
CA LYS A 364 28.06 48.85 -24.37
C LYS A 364 28.35 47.60 -25.21
N LEU A 365 28.28 46.42 -24.60
CA LEU A 365 28.52 45.12 -25.27
C LEU A 365 27.28 44.56 -25.97
N SER A 366 26.07 44.90 -25.49
CA SER A 366 24.81 44.50 -26.15
C SER A 366 23.99 45.74 -26.50
N ARG A 367 23.78 46.01 -27.79
CA ARG A 367 23.14 47.22 -28.33
C ARG A 367 21.61 47.29 -28.04
N ASN A 368 21.17 47.12 -26.79
CA ASN A 368 19.88 47.54 -26.19
C ASN A 368 19.36 46.62 -25.06
N SER A 369 20.17 45.72 -24.47
CA SER A 369 19.69 44.79 -23.43
C SER A 369 20.15 45.20 -22.02
N SER A 370 19.24 45.13 -21.04
CA SER A 370 19.61 45.30 -19.62
C SER A 370 20.30 44.04 -19.08
N VAL A 371 21.15 44.18 -18.05
CA VAL A 371 21.77 43.02 -17.35
C VAL A 371 20.70 41.99 -16.91
N LYS A 372 19.51 42.46 -16.52
CA LYS A 372 18.37 41.59 -16.17
C LYS A 372 17.91 40.71 -17.34
N ASN A 373 17.84 41.26 -18.55
CA ASN A 373 17.40 40.50 -19.74
C ASN A 373 18.44 39.48 -20.17
N ILE A 374 19.72 39.81 -20.01
CA ILE A 374 20.85 38.88 -20.26
C ILE A 374 20.79 37.73 -19.26
N LEU A 375 20.61 38.01 -17.96
CA LEU A 375 20.46 36.97 -16.93
C LEU A 375 19.25 36.07 -17.17
N SER A 376 18.09 36.63 -17.54
CA SER A 376 16.91 35.84 -17.89
C SER A 376 17.16 34.96 -19.11
N GLY A 377 17.80 35.49 -20.17
CA GLY A 377 18.16 34.71 -21.36
C GLY A 377 19.13 33.57 -21.04
N LEU A 378 20.10 33.79 -20.14
CA LEU A 378 21.08 32.79 -19.72
C LEU A 378 20.49 31.72 -18.81
N ALA A 379 19.59 32.10 -17.89
CA ALA A 379 18.85 31.15 -17.08
C ALA A 379 18.01 30.22 -17.98
N THR A 380 17.32 30.80 -18.97
CA THR A 380 16.58 30.03 -19.99
C THR A 380 17.49 29.13 -20.81
N HIS A 381 18.63 29.63 -21.32
CA HIS A 381 19.60 28.83 -22.09
C HIS A 381 20.19 27.68 -21.26
N THR A 382 20.48 27.91 -19.98
CA THR A 382 20.98 26.87 -19.06
C THR A 382 19.93 25.78 -18.83
N VAL A 383 18.65 26.16 -18.66
CA VAL A 383 17.56 25.20 -18.53
C VAL A 383 17.32 24.44 -19.83
N GLN A 384 17.39 25.10 -20.99
CA GLN A 384 17.31 24.46 -22.30
C GLN A 384 18.44 23.45 -22.51
N ARG A 385 19.69 23.83 -22.22
CA ARG A 385 20.84 22.92 -22.31
C ARG A 385 20.67 21.72 -21.40
N ARG A 386 20.27 21.93 -20.13
CA ARG A 386 19.98 20.83 -19.20
C ARG A 386 18.83 19.94 -19.67
N ALA A 387 17.78 20.51 -20.26
CA ALA A 387 16.68 19.73 -20.82
C ALA A 387 17.14 18.88 -22.00
N ILE A 388 18.00 19.41 -22.88
CA ILE A 388 18.61 18.65 -23.98
C ILE A 388 19.50 17.53 -23.42
N GLU A 389 20.40 17.82 -22.49
CA GLU A 389 21.29 16.84 -21.85
C GLU A 389 20.50 15.70 -21.19
N ILE A 390 19.48 16.03 -20.38
CA ILE A 390 18.61 15.06 -19.72
C ILE A 390 17.83 14.23 -20.73
N ASN A 391 17.29 14.85 -21.79
CA ASN A 391 16.56 14.14 -22.84
C ASN A 391 17.48 13.18 -23.61
N THR A 392 18.67 13.62 -23.99
CA THR A 392 19.64 12.79 -24.71
C THR A 392 20.09 11.61 -23.84
N ALA A 393 20.44 11.86 -22.58
CA ALA A 393 20.78 10.80 -21.62
C ALA A 393 19.62 9.82 -21.42
N THR A 394 18.41 10.34 -21.22
CA THR A 394 17.19 9.53 -21.06
C THR A 394 16.92 8.68 -22.30
N GLN A 395 17.10 9.21 -23.51
CA GLN A 395 16.92 8.45 -24.75
C GLN A 395 17.92 7.31 -24.86
N VAL A 396 19.20 7.54 -24.54
CA VAL A 396 20.24 6.51 -24.57
C VAL A 396 19.93 5.40 -23.56
N GLU A 397 19.64 5.76 -22.30
CA GLU A 397 19.28 4.79 -21.25
C GLU A 397 17.99 4.04 -21.57
N SER A 398 16.96 4.73 -22.05
CA SER A 398 15.67 4.14 -22.44
C SER A 398 15.85 3.13 -23.57
N ARG A 399 16.70 3.43 -24.57
CA ARG A 399 17.05 2.47 -25.63
C ARG A 399 17.79 1.25 -25.08
N ALA A 400 18.73 1.43 -24.15
CA ALA A 400 19.42 0.32 -23.49
C ALA A 400 18.45 -0.58 -22.71
N LYS A 401 17.59 0.01 -21.85
CA LYS A 401 16.58 -0.75 -21.10
C LYS A 401 15.52 -1.40 -22.01
N GLN A 402 15.14 -0.77 -23.12
CA GLN A 402 14.27 -1.40 -24.11
C GLN A 402 14.92 -2.62 -24.76
N LYS A 403 16.24 -2.60 -24.97
CA LYS A 403 16.98 -3.78 -25.44
C LYS A 403 16.96 -4.90 -24.39
N GLU A 404 17.18 -4.58 -23.11
CA GLU A 404 17.05 -5.54 -22.01
C GLU A 404 15.64 -6.13 -21.93
N ILE A 405 14.58 -5.30 -22.02
CA ILE A 405 13.18 -5.76 -22.04
C ILE A 405 12.94 -6.72 -23.21
N ARG A 406 13.54 -6.47 -24.39
CA ARG A 406 13.43 -7.39 -25.54
C ARG A 406 14.13 -8.73 -25.27
N GLN A 407 15.27 -8.71 -24.60
CA GLN A 407 15.99 -9.93 -24.21
C GLN A 407 15.19 -10.73 -23.18
N LEU A 408 14.66 -10.09 -22.14
CA LEU A 408 13.80 -10.74 -21.15
C LEU A 408 12.53 -11.32 -21.78
N ARG A 409 11.92 -10.62 -22.74
CA ARG A 409 10.77 -11.14 -23.49
C ARG A 409 11.11 -12.36 -24.35
N ALA A 410 12.33 -12.42 -24.89
CA ALA A 410 12.79 -13.60 -25.61
C ALA A 410 12.95 -14.76 -24.63
N ALA A 411 13.65 -14.56 -23.51
CA ALA A 411 13.78 -15.55 -22.46
C ALA A 411 12.42 -16.03 -21.92
N GLN A 412 11.48 -15.11 -21.68
CA GLN A 412 10.13 -15.45 -21.21
C GLN A 412 9.37 -16.29 -22.25
N LYS A 413 9.62 -16.08 -23.54
CA LYS A 413 9.03 -16.89 -24.60
C LYS A 413 9.69 -18.27 -24.67
N ASP A 414 10.98 -18.36 -24.39
CA ASP A 414 11.72 -19.62 -24.35
C ASP A 414 11.27 -20.52 -23.19
N GLU A 415 10.73 -19.94 -22.11
CA GLU A 415 10.04 -20.66 -21.01
C GLU A 415 8.69 -21.28 -21.43
N ILE A 416 8.15 -20.94 -22.61
CA ILE A 416 6.90 -21.53 -23.10
C ILE A 416 7.20 -22.86 -23.78
N ASP A 417 6.87 -23.94 -23.08
CA ASP A 417 6.92 -25.29 -23.63
C ASP A 417 5.60 -25.64 -24.34
N LEU A 418 5.57 -25.41 -25.66
CA LEU A 418 4.39 -25.71 -26.48
C LEU A 418 4.06 -27.20 -26.54
N GLU A 419 5.04 -28.09 -26.40
CA GLU A 419 4.80 -29.54 -26.37
C GLU A 419 4.06 -29.92 -25.09
N LYS A 420 4.53 -29.41 -23.94
CA LYS A 420 3.85 -29.54 -22.65
C LYS A 420 2.45 -28.92 -22.69
N TRP A 421 2.26 -27.75 -23.31
CA TRP A 421 0.94 -27.12 -23.40
C TRP A 421 -0.05 -28.00 -24.17
N ASN A 422 0.38 -28.57 -25.30
CA ASN A 422 -0.45 -29.49 -26.08
C ASN A 422 -0.76 -30.78 -25.29
N GLU A 423 0.20 -31.29 -24.48
CA GLU A 423 -0.04 -32.43 -23.59
C GLU A 423 -1.10 -32.09 -22.54
N ILE A 424 -0.99 -30.93 -21.87
CA ILE A 424 -1.96 -30.45 -20.88
C ILE A 424 -3.35 -30.31 -21.51
N ASP A 425 -3.42 -29.69 -22.70
CA ASP A 425 -4.68 -29.52 -23.44
C ASP A 425 -5.31 -30.87 -23.77
N ALA A 426 -4.54 -31.80 -24.34
CA ALA A 426 -5.04 -33.13 -24.71
C ALA A 426 -5.54 -33.94 -23.51
N GLU A 427 -4.82 -33.88 -22.38
CA GLU A 427 -5.25 -34.54 -21.13
C GLU A 427 -6.56 -33.94 -20.60
N PHE A 428 -6.65 -32.61 -20.55
CA PHE A 428 -7.84 -31.91 -20.11
C PHE A 428 -9.05 -32.27 -20.98
N GLN A 429 -8.89 -32.28 -22.31
CA GLN A 429 -9.93 -32.61 -23.27
C GLN A 429 -10.41 -34.06 -23.13
N ALA A 430 -9.47 -35.00 -22.99
CA ALA A 430 -9.78 -36.41 -22.79
C ALA A 430 -10.58 -36.63 -21.50
N GLU A 431 -10.15 -35.99 -20.41
CA GLU A 431 -10.80 -36.12 -19.12
C GLU A 431 -12.17 -35.44 -19.08
N LEU A 432 -12.31 -34.25 -19.67
CA LEU A 432 -13.59 -33.57 -19.82
C LEU A 432 -14.58 -34.40 -20.64
N SER A 433 -14.12 -35.00 -21.75
CA SER A 433 -14.94 -35.89 -22.58
C SER A 433 -15.42 -37.12 -21.80
N ARG A 434 -14.52 -37.75 -21.04
CA ARG A 434 -14.84 -38.89 -20.17
C ARG A 434 -15.89 -38.51 -19.12
N LEU A 435 -15.71 -37.36 -18.48
CA LEU A 435 -16.64 -36.83 -17.47
C LEU A 435 -18.00 -36.48 -18.05
N CYS A 436 -18.07 -35.89 -19.24
CA CYS A 436 -19.34 -35.64 -19.94
C CYS A 436 -20.11 -36.93 -20.20
N GLY A 437 -19.42 -38.01 -20.62
CA GLY A 437 -20.02 -39.34 -20.75
C GLY A 437 -20.50 -39.89 -19.40
N LEU A 438 -19.68 -39.80 -18.35
CA LEU A 438 -20.00 -40.29 -17.01
C LEU A 438 -21.22 -39.55 -16.43
N LEU A 439 -21.24 -38.22 -16.51
CA LEU A 439 -22.27 -37.34 -16.00
C LEU A 439 -23.51 -37.26 -16.90
N ARG A 440 -23.52 -37.98 -18.03
CA ARG A 440 -24.62 -38.04 -19.01
C ARG A 440 -25.00 -36.65 -19.53
N ILE A 441 -24.00 -35.89 -19.93
CA ILE A 441 -24.12 -34.55 -20.49
C ILE A 441 -24.20 -34.69 -22.02
N GLN A 442 -25.20 -34.07 -22.63
CA GLN A 442 -25.24 -33.91 -24.08
C GLN A 442 -24.50 -32.62 -24.43
N LEU A 443 -23.29 -32.78 -24.97
CA LEU A 443 -22.49 -31.64 -25.41
C LEU A 443 -23.11 -31.01 -26.64
N SER A 444 -23.42 -29.72 -26.56
CA SER A 444 -23.78 -28.90 -27.74
C SER A 444 -22.53 -28.32 -28.44
N VAL A 445 -21.37 -28.41 -27.80
CA VAL A 445 -20.10 -27.85 -28.25
C VAL A 445 -19.03 -28.94 -28.27
N ASP A 446 -18.21 -28.94 -29.31
CA ASP A 446 -17.04 -29.80 -29.40
C ASP A 446 -16.02 -29.41 -28.32
N VAL A 447 -15.57 -30.40 -27.56
CA VAL A 447 -14.58 -30.22 -26.49
C VAL A 447 -13.15 -30.46 -26.97
N SER A 448 -12.95 -30.96 -28.20
CA SER A 448 -11.63 -31.34 -28.74
C SER A 448 -10.70 -30.16 -29.05
N ASP A 449 -11.22 -28.93 -29.09
CA ASP A 449 -10.47 -27.69 -29.30
C ASP A 449 -10.41 -26.81 -28.04
N LYS A 450 -10.93 -27.30 -26.91
CA LYS A 450 -11.04 -26.53 -25.66
C LYS A 450 -9.84 -26.76 -24.76
N ASN A 451 -9.42 -25.72 -24.05
CA ASN A 451 -8.39 -25.79 -23.02
C ASN A 451 -8.96 -25.35 -21.64
N PRO A 452 -8.20 -25.51 -20.55
CA PRO A 452 -8.63 -25.11 -19.21
C PRO A 452 -9.07 -23.64 -19.09
N THR A 453 -8.59 -22.74 -19.96
CA THR A 453 -8.97 -21.31 -19.94
C THR A 453 -10.28 -20.99 -20.66
N ASP A 454 -10.86 -21.94 -21.41
CA ASP A 454 -12.11 -21.77 -22.15
C ASP A 454 -13.37 -22.01 -21.30
N PHE A 455 -13.27 -21.79 -19.99
CA PHE A 455 -14.32 -22.12 -19.02
C PHE A 455 -15.70 -21.56 -19.39
N ASN A 456 -15.80 -20.30 -19.83
CA ASN A 456 -17.08 -19.70 -20.26
C ASN A 456 -17.71 -20.48 -21.42
N HIS A 457 -16.93 -20.76 -22.46
CA HIS A 457 -17.41 -21.50 -23.63
C HIS A 457 -17.83 -22.93 -23.27
N ILE A 458 -17.19 -23.55 -22.29
CA ILE A 458 -17.57 -24.88 -21.82
C ILE A 458 -18.85 -24.79 -21.01
N THR A 459 -18.90 -23.95 -19.99
CA THR A 459 -19.98 -23.98 -18.99
C THR A 459 -21.31 -23.36 -19.46
N GLU A 460 -21.28 -22.50 -20.47
CA GLU A 460 -22.49 -21.90 -21.08
C GLU A 460 -23.17 -22.81 -22.13
N SER A 461 -22.58 -23.96 -22.45
CA SER A 461 -22.95 -24.79 -23.61
C SER A 461 -24.04 -25.85 -23.35
N GLY A 462 -25.04 -25.57 -22.51
CA GLY A 462 -26.13 -26.51 -22.23
C GLY A 462 -27.36 -25.87 -21.59
N GLY A 463 -28.49 -26.60 -21.58
CA GLY A 463 -29.66 -26.19 -20.80
C GLY A 463 -29.34 -26.11 -19.30
N ALA A 464 -30.15 -25.41 -18.50
CA ALA A 464 -29.81 -25.06 -17.11
C ALA A 464 -29.38 -26.26 -16.22
N ALA A 465 -30.02 -27.43 -16.37
CA ALA A 465 -29.67 -28.64 -15.63
C ALA A 465 -28.37 -29.31 -16.12
N ASP A 466 -28.09 -29.25 -17.43
CA ASP A 466 -26.85 -29.76 -18.03
C ASP A 466 -25.67 -28.84 -17.71
N GLY A 467 -25.90 -27.53 -17.67
CA GLY A 467 -24.92 -26.52 -17.28
C GLY A 467 -24.31 -26.82 -15.92
N SER A 468 -25.11 -27.12 -14.88
CA SER A 468 -24.58 -27.45 -13.55
C SER A 468 -23.67 -28.70 -13.53
N ARG A 469 -24.03 -29.74 -14.31
CA ARG A 469 -23.20 -30.95 -14.45
C ARG A 469 -21.95 -30.68 -15.28
N LEU A 470 -22.02 -29.77 -16.26
CA LEU A 470 -20.89 -29.36 -17.08
C LEU A 470 -19.91 -28.49 -16.29
N HIS A 471 -20.39 -27.64 -15.39
CA HIS A 471 -19.55 -26.96 -14.39
C HIS A 471 -18.80 -27.98 -13.52
N LEU A 472 -19.49 -29.02 -13.03
CA LEU A 472 -18.85 -30.10 -12.27
C LEU A 472 -17.79 -30.82 -13.12
N ALA A 473 -18.12 -31.18 -14.37
CA ALA A 473 -17.20 -31.82 -15.29
C ALA A 473 -15.94 -30.96 -15.52
N TYR A 474 -16.11 -29.67 -15.77
CA TYR A 474 -15.01 -28.72 -15.93
C TYR A 474 -14.11 -28.68 -14.69
N HIS A 475 -14.68 -28.53 -13.49
CA HIS A 475 -13.90 -28.45 -12.25
C HIS A 475 -13.15 -29.75 -11.95
N LEU A 476 -13.77 -30.92 -12.19
CA LEU A 476 -13.11 -32.21 -12.01
C LEU A 476 -12.01 -32.43 -13.05
N ALA A 477 -12.24 -32.09 -14.32
CA ALA A 477 -11.22 -32.16 -15.37
C ALA A 477 -10.03 -31.24 -15.07
N LEU A 478 -10.30 -29.99 -14.67
CA LEU A 478 -9.26 -29.06 -14.24
C LEU A 478 -8.49 -29.60 -13.05
N TYR A 479 -9.18 -30.12 -12.02
CA TYR A 479 -8.52 -30.68 -10.84
C TYR A 479 -7.60 -31.84 -11.21
N HIS A 480 -8.04 -32.73 -12.12
CA HIS A 480 -7.20 -33.80 -12.68
C HIS A 480 -5.95 -33.25 -13.39
N THR A 481 -6.12 -32.23 -14.23
CA THR A 481 -5.00 -31.57 -14.92
C THR A 481 -3.99 -30.97 -13.92
N ILE A 482 -4.48 -30.24 -12.90
CA ILE A 482 -3.63 -29.68 -11.83
C ILE A 482 -2.88 -30.81 -11.12
N GLN A 483 -3.54 -31.94 -10.84
CA GLN A 483 -2.91 -33.08 -10.18
C GLN A 483 -1.75 -33.69 -10.95
N LYS A 484 -1.79 -33.61 -12.28
CA LYS A 484 -0.78 -34.24 -13.14
C LYS A 484 0.36 -33.31 -13.51
N HIS A 485 0.06 -32.02 -13.72
CA HIS A 485 0.98 -31.08 -14.35
C HIS A 485 1.39 -29.88 -13.49
N SER A 486 0.70 -29.63 -12.38
CA SER A 486 1.01 -28.47 -11.53
C SER A 486 2.31 -28.64 -10.75
N ASN A 487 2.96 -27.51 -10.49
CA ASN A 487 4.12 -27.41 -9.62
C ASN A 487 3.73 -26.93 -8.20
N GLU A 488 2.46 -26.61 -7.96
CA GLU A 488 1.99 -26.09 -6.68
C GLU A 488 1.53 -27.23 -5.75
N VAL A 489 1.42 -26.94 -4.46
CA VAL A 489 0.77 -27.81 -3.49
C VAL A 489 -0.71 -27.92 -3.85
N VAL A 490 -1.27 -29.12 -3.96
CA VAL A 490 -2.71 -29.23 -4.24
C VAL A 490 -3.56 -29.26 -2.97
N SER A 491 -4.54 -28.36 -2.95
CA SER A 491 -5.56 -28.21 -1.92
C SER A 491 -6.65 -29.28 -1.99
N PRO A 492 -7.37 -29.51 -0.88
CA PRO A 492 -8.62 -30.27 -0.90
C PRO A 492 -9.63 -29.62 -1.83
N LEU A 493 -10.33 -30.46 -2.59
CA LEU A 493 -11.40 -30.03 -3.49
C LEU A 493 -12.72 -30.02 -2.72
N THR A 494 -13.37 -28.86 -2.68
CA THR A 494 -14.64 -28.68 -1.96
C THR A 494 -15.76 -28.29 -2.90
N PHE A 495 -16.83 -29.07 -2.89
CA PHE A 495 -18.08 -28.79 -3.60
C PHE A 495 -19.18 -28.47 -2.60
N ASP A 496 -19.57 -27.21 -2.52
CA ASP A 496 -20.73 -26.79 -1.72
C ASP A 496 -22.02 -27.03 -2.51
N THR A 497 -22.67 -28.15 -2.22
CA THR A 497 -23.97 -28.54 -2.77
C THR A 497 -23.97 -28.61 -4.30
N PRO A 498 -23.30 -29.60 -4.91
CA PRO A 498 -23.27 -29.77 -6.37
C PRO A 498 -24.63 -30.15 -6.98
N ASN A 499 -25.60 -30.53 -6.15
CA ASN A 499 -26.97 -30.78 -6.61
C ASN A 499 -27.73 -29.47 -6.85
N GLN A 500 -27.49 -28.85 -8.00
CA GLN A 500 -28.16 -27.63 -8.40
C GLN A 500 -29.37 -27.93 -9.30
N GLN A 501 -30.38 -27.06 -9.28
CA GLN A 501 -31.57 -27.14 -10.14
C GLN A 501 -32.38 -28.45 -9.99
N ASP A 502 -32.42 -29.03 -8.78
CA ASP A 502 -33.19 -30.23 -8.44
C ASP A 502 -33.03 -31.39 -9.44
N GLN A 503 -31.79 -31.88 -9.60
CA GLN A 503 -31.50 -33.02 -10.47
C GLN A 503 -32.33 -34.25 -10.08
N SER A 504 -32.67 -35.08 -11.08
CA SER A 504 -33.28 -36.39 -10.83
C SER A 504 -32.40 -37.25 -9.93
N ALA A 505 -33.02 -38.15 -9.14
CA ALA A 505 -32.29 -39.05 -8.23
C ALA A 505 -31.17 -39.84 -8.94
N LEU A 506 -31.42 -40.28 -10.17
CA LEU A 506 -30.45 -41.00 -11.00
C LEU A 506 -29.24 -40.14 -11.38
N ASN A 507 -29.45 -38.87 -11.75
CA ASN A 507 -28.35 -37.95 -12.03
C ASN A 507 -27.57 -37.61 -10.75
N TYR A 508 -28.26 -37.55 -9.61
CA TYR A 508 -27.61 -37.26 -8.34
C TYR A 508 -26.66 -38.40 -7.89
N GLU A 509 -27.06 -39.67 -8.07
CA GLU A 509 -26.16 -40.81 -7.85
C GLU A 509 -24.92 -40.76 -8.75
N VAL A 510 -25.11 -40.38 -10.02
CA VAL A 510 -24.02 -40.25 -11.00
C VAL A 510 -23.06 -39.12 -10.62
N ILE A 511 -23.56 -37.99 -10.12
CA ILE A 511 -22.74 -36.87 -9.60
C ILE A 511 -21.83 -37.35 -8.48
N HIS A 512 -22.39 -38.02 -7.45
CA HIS A 512 -21.60 -38.52 -6.32
C HIS A 512 -20.57 -39.57 -6.74
N LYS A 513 -20.95 -40.44 -7.69
CA LYS A 513 -20.05 -41.45 -8.25
C LYS A 513 -18.91 -40.81 -9.05
N ALA A 514 -19.16 -39.71 -9.76
CA ALA A 514 -18.12 -38.98 -10.46
C ALA A 514 -17.15 -38.32 -9.46
N ILE A 515 -17.69 -37.62 -8.46
CA ILE A 515 -16.91 -36.97 -7.40
C ILE A 515 -16.03 -37.98 -6.66
N SER A 516 -16.58 -39.14 -6.29
CA SER A 516 -15.82 -40.14 -5.52
C SER A 516 -14.63 -40.73 -6.27
N GLN A 517 -14.61 -40.68 -7.61
CA GLN A 517 -13.47 -41.11 -8.41
C GLN A 517 -12.24 -40.22 -8.25
N TYR A 518 -12.33 -39.02 -7.65
CA TYR A 518 -11.21 -38.10 -7.48
C TYR A 518 -10.60 -38.11 -6.07
N ALA A 519 -11.17 -38.90 -5.15
CA ALA A 519 -10.57 -39.18 -3.86
C ALA A 519 -9.52 -40.30 -3.97
N ILE A 520 -8.47 -40.08 -4.77
CA ILE A 520 -7.38 -41.03 -5.03
C ILE A 520 -6.10 -40.57 -4.32
N ASN A 521 -5.29 -41.51 -3.82
CA ASN A 521 -3.88 -41.30 -3.43
C ASN A 521 -3.61 -40.05 -2.57
N GLY A 522 -4.22 -39.99 -1.38
CA GLY A 522 -3.94 -38.96 -0.39
C GLY A 522 -4.57 -37.59 -0.66
N THR A 523 -5.50 -37.50 -1.62
CA THR A 523 -6.34 -36.31 -1.82
C THR A 523 -7.42 -36.23 -0.75
N GLN A 524 -7.93 -35.02 -0.54
CA GLN A 524 -9.05 -34.76 0.35
C GLN A 524 -10.14 -34.07 -0.46
N LEU A 525 -11.36 -34.60 -0.39
CA LEU A 525 -12.53 -34.04 -1.06
C LEU A 525 -13.60 -33.78 -0.01
N ILE A 526 -14.15 -32.57 0.01
CA ILE A 526 -15.21 -32.16 0.92
C ILE A 526 -16.48 -31.90 0.11
N LEU A 527 -17.53 -32.65 0.42
CA LEU A 527 -18.82 -32.51 -0.22
C LEU A 527 -19.85 -32.00 0.78
N CYS A 528 -20.58 -30.94 0.43
CA CYS A 528 -21.80 -30.58 1.13
C CYS A 528 -23.01 -31.14 0.40
N ALA A 529 -23.87 -31.86 1.12
CA ALA A 529 -25.09 -32.42 0.56
C ALA A 529 -26.18 -32.52 1.63
N THR A 530 -27.45 -32.43 1.22
CA THR A 530 -28.57 -32.79 2.09
C THR A 530 -28.81 -34.29 2.00
N ARG A 531 -29.10 -34.93 3.13
CA ARG A 531 -29.26 -36.39 3.21
C ARG A 531 -30.39 -36.87 2.30
N SER A 532 -30.11 -37.87 1.48
CA SER A 532 -31.07 -38.52 0.60
C SER A 532 -30.65 -39.97 0.31
N SER A 533 -31.57 -40.78 -0.21
CA SER A 533 -31.27 -42.17 -0.59
C SER A 533 -30.10 -42.29 -1.57
N ALA A 534 -30.02 -41.38 -2.55
CA ALA A 534 -28.95 -41.31 -3.54
C ALA A 534 -27.56 -41.00 -2.95
N LEU A 535 -27.49 -40.41 -1.75
CA LEU A 535 -26.23 -40.10 -1.06
C LEU A 535 -25.70 -41.29 -0.24
N THR A 536 -26.54 -42.29 0.05
CA THR A 536 -26.19 -43.45 0.90
C THR A 536 -24.89 -44.15 0.50
N PRO A 537 -24.60 -44.39 -0.80
CA PRO A 537 -23.33 -45.02 -1.19
C PRO A 537 -22.11 -44.17 -0.85
N TYR A 538 -22.23 -42.84 -0.95
CA TYR A 538 -21.16 -41.89 -0.63
C TYR A 538 -20.96 -41.77 0.89
N GLU A 539 -22.05 -41.69 1.67
CA GLU A 539 -22.01 -41.61 3.14
C GLU A 539 -21.30 -42.82 3.77
N LYS A 540 -21.38 -44.01 3.14
CA LYS A 540 -20.70 -45.23 3.62
C LYS A 540 -19.17 -45.22 3.49
N ILE A 541 -18.63 -44.42 2.57
CA ILE A 541 -17.19 -44.40 2.25
C ILE A 541 -16.52 -43.08 2.66
N ALA A 542 -17.28 -42.13 3.17
CA ALA A 542 -16.81 -40.81 3.57
C ALA A 542 -16.76 -40.65 5.09
N HIS A 543 -15.86 -39.81 5.57
CA HIS A 543 -15.93 -39.26 6.93
C HIS A 543 -17.13 -38.30 7.02
N VAL A 544 -18.12 -38.64 7.83
CA VAL A 544 -19.40 -37.91 7.91
C VAL A 544 -19.38 -36.88 9.03
N ILE A 545 -19.50 -35.61 8.66
CA ILE A 545 -19.70 -34.48 9.56
C ILE A 545 -21.20 -34.15 9.54
N ASN A 546 -21.93 -34.67 10.53
CA ASN A 546 -23.38 -34.52 10.64
C ASN A 546 -23.74 -33.26 11.43
N LEU A 547 -24.39 -32.31 10.77
CA LEU A 547 -24.97 -31.12 11.41
C LEU A 547 -26.41 -31.40 11.83
N ASP A 548 -26.76 -30.94 13.03
CA ASP A 548 -28.11 -30.99 13.59
C ASP A 548 -28.73 -29.59 13.70
N GLU A 549 -29.86 -29.48 14.39
CA GLU A 549 -30.57 -28.21 14.61
C GLU A 549 -29.74 -27.16 15.38
N LYS A 550 -28.66 -27.58 16.07
CA LYS A 550 -27.79 -26.67 16.83
C LYS A 550 -26.85 -25.86 15.95
N LYS A 551 -26.97 -25.97 14.62
CA LYS A 551 -26.19 -25.21 13.61
C LYS A 551 -24.67 -25.41 13.82
N VAL A 552 -23.85 -24.52 13.27
CA VAL A 552 -22.37 -24.66 13.26
C VAL A 552 -21.72 -24.36 14.62
N LEU A 553 -22.37 -23.58 15.49
CA LEU A 553 -21.84 -23.21 16.80
C LEU A 553 -22.88 -23.52 17.88
N SER A 554 -22.45 -24.13 18.98
CA SER A 554 -23.29 -24.46 20.12
C SER A 554 -22.62 -24.12 21.44
N SER A 555 -23.38 -23.97 22.52
CA SER A 555 -22.82 -23.67 23.85
C SER A 555 -22.05 -24.83 24.49
N GLY A 556 -22.27 -26.07 24.02
CA GLY A 556 -21.77 -27.28 24.69
C GLY A 556 -20.24 -27.38 24.80
N ASN A 557 -19.50 -26.87 23.81
CA ASN A 557 -18.04 -27.01 23.74
C ASN A 557 -17.30 -25.68 23.99
N TYR A 558 -18.01 -24.63 24.43
CA TYR A 558 -17.44 -23.28 24.51
C TYR A 558 -16.30 -23.18 25.53
N SER A 559 -16.45 -23.75 26.71
CA SER A 559 -15.45 -23.67 27.78
C SER A 559 -14.12 -24.31 27.38
N GLU A 560 -14.15 -25.48 26.75
CA GLU A 560 -12.95 -26.18 26.28
C GLU A 560 -12.26 -25.39 25.15
N ILE A 561 -13.02 -24.96 24.15
CA ILE A 561 -12.48 -24.29 22.96
C ILE A 561 -11.97 -22.87 23.29
N SER A 562 -12.66 -22.13 24.16
CA SER A 562 -12.30 -20.75 24.52
C SER A 562 -10.89 -20.66 25.12
N SER A 563 -10.50 -21.61 25.97
CA SER A 563 -9.16 -21.67 26.56
C SER A 563 -8.04 -21.66 25.51
N ARG A 564 -8.27 -22.35 24.39
CA ARG A 564 -7.32 -22.45 23.29
C ARG A 564 -7.21 -21.17 22.47
N PHE A 565 -8.33 -20.48 22.27
CA PHE A 565 -8.32 -19.18 21.62
C PHE A 565 -7.64 -18.13 22.50
N SER A 566 -7.90 -18.12 23.81
CA SER A 566 -7.21 -17.21 24.75
C SER A 566 -5.70 -17.37 24.71
N GLN A 567 -5.18 -18.60 24.70
CA GLN A 567 -3.73 -18.83 24.60
C GLN A 567 -3.10 -18.25 23.33
N ILE A 568 -3.85 -18.16 22.22
CA ILE A 568 -3.33 -17.67 20.94
C ILE A 568 -3.54 -16.17 20.79
N PHE A 569 -4.71 -15.66 21.20
CA PHE A 569 -5.11 -14.27 21.00
C PHE A 569 -4.67 -13.33 22.12
N ASP A 570 -4.53 -13.82 23.36
CA ASP A 570 -4.17 -13.02 24.54
C ASP A 570 -2.65 -12.99 24.79
N GLN A 571 -1.87 -13.77 24.02
CA GLN A 571 -0.42 -13.60 23.88
C GLN A 571 -0.17 -12.45 22.90
N SER A 572 -0.24 -11.22 23.39
CA SER A 572 0.14 -10.00 22.66
C SER A 572 1.14 -9.20 23.46
#